data_AF-A0AAU5AHU1-F1
#
_entry.id   AF-A0AAU5AHU1-F1
#
_cell.length_a   1.000
_cell.length_b   1.000
_cell.length_c   1.000
_cell.angle_alpha   90.00
_cell.angle_beta   90.00
_cell.angle_gamma   90.00
#
_symmetry.space_group_name_H-M   'P 1'
#
loop_
_entity.id
_entity.type
_entity.pdbx_description
1 polymer ?
#
loop_
_entity_poly.entity_id
_entity_poly.type
_entity_poly.pdbx_seq_one_letter_code
_entity_poly.pdbx_strand_id
1 'polypeptide(L)'
;MNRRRFLLASGAVAAGATGGAAAVFPRQRPAPSAQAAAASAAPQPPLATRAARRPARRAAPYAATTLETTARLGGRAHTGAYRRLVSGPGWPVVVRGDLAPAATGRQDRRTPLACFVQFTDLHLTDVQNPLRTEFLRSRKPSAWRAQEALTVAGAVALVEQVNALGEGPHTGLAPGFVMTTGDNVDNNSAIELEWFLTLMSGGRITPNTGDPSVYEGVQSSGLPLYWHPDDAALRDLDKRRGLPRIPGFLDAAIRPVTSPGLDIPWYSTVGNHDDIPGGCLSPALGDVAVGSRKLLSVPATDAAAYAKALQTGDDPKSEVLSAILKRHASSARTVTSDERRRLCTPHDYLAAHLDPAHAGAGPVGHGYTENNLDGDRMYYTFRVAENVIGISIDTTYRSGHYEGSLGTDQLRWLERTLAAHSSRSYDADGRLVRNAGADDAHVLVFSHHHSPSMTRRPDAARTEEPRHDGAEVLALLHRFPNVVAWINGHSHVNRITPHAHPTPARSFWEINTASHLDYPHHARVIELADNGDGTVSLFTTLVESAAPHRTDPDLADLSAVGLASLYRELSYNAPDLATGMAAGVHEGWAGGPGDRNAELLVAASASR
;
A
#
# COMPACT_ATOMS: atom_id res chain seq x y z
N MET A 1 -33.46 -25.61 -45.72
CA MET A 1 -32.62 -26.55 -46.52
C MET A 1 -32.34 -27.78 -45.66
N ASN A 2 -31.86 -28.90 -46.24
CA ASN A 2 -32.12 -30.25 -45.70
C ASN A 2 -30.92 -30.93 -44.97
N ARG A 3 -31.19 -31.94 -44.11
CA ARG A 3 -30.22 -32.75 -43.34
C ARG A 3 -29.84 -34.05 -44.07
N ARG A 4 -28.56 -34.51 -44.03
CA ARG A 4 -28.08 -35.92 -43.80
C ARG A 4 -26.64 -36.23 -44.31
N ARG A 5 -26.10 -37.38 -43.84
CA ARG A 5 -24.82 -38.08 -44.18
C ARG A 5 -23.55 -37.43 -43.59
N PHE A 6 -22.63 -38.13 -42.90
CA PHE A 6 -22.49 -39.54 -42.45
C PHE A 6 -22.11 -40.59 -43.53
N LEU A 7 -20.80 -40.97 -43.63
CA LEU A 7 -20.23 -42.33 -43.44
C LEU A 7 -18.88 -42.64 -44.19
N LEU A 8 -17.97 -43.35 -43.48
CA LEU A 8 -16.99 -44.39 -43.94
C LEU A 8 -15.84 -44.02 -44.93
N ALA A 9 -14.75 -44.81 -45.11
CA ALA A 9 -13.93 -45.67 -44.21
C ALA A 9 -12.73 -46.33 -44.97
N SER A 10 -11.76 -46.88 -44.21
CA SER A 10 -10.76 -47.93 -44.61
C SER A 10 -9.66 -47.53 -45.63
N GLY A 11 -8.46 -48.14 -45.65
CA GLY A 11 -7.77 -49.16 -44.82
C GLY A 11 -6.23 -48.96 -44.90
N ALA A 12 -5.34 -49.48 -44.04
CA ALA A 12 -5.11 -50.86 -43.55
C ALA A 12 -4.64 -51.82 -44.68
N VAL A 13 -3.59 -52.65 -44.56
CA VAL A 13 -2.75 -53.20 -43.45
C VAL A 13 -1.32 -53.51 -44.01
N ALA A 14 -0.23 -53.93 -43.32
CA ALA A 14 0.16 -54.32 -41.94
C ALA A 14 1.67 -53.89 -41.73
N ALA A 15 2.63 -54.48 -40.98
CA ALA A 15 2.84 -55.65 -40.09
C ALA A 15 4.11 -55.40 -39.22
N GLY A 16 4.53 -56.18 -38.20
CA GLY A 16 3.89 -57.29 -37.48
C GLY A 16 4.84 -58.04 -36.51
N ALA A 17 4.28 -58.84 -35.58
CA ALA A 17 4.92 -59.84 -34.69
C ALA A 17 5.80 -59.32 -33.50
N THR A 18 5.81 -59.91 -32.28
CA THR A 18 5.05 -61.06 -31.69
C THR A 18 5.05 -61.06 -30.15
N GLY A 19 3.91 -61.47 -29.52
CA GLY A 19 3.78 -61.87 -28.09
C GLY A 19 3.74 -60.73 -27.04
N GLY A 20 3.02 -60.81 -25.91
CA GLY A 20 2.01 -61.77 -25.42
C GLY A 20 2.00 -61.92 -23.87
N ALA A 21 0.92 -62.29 -23.16
CA ALA A 21 -0.51 -62.35 -23.51
C ALA A 21 -1.41 -62.63 -22.25
N ALA A 22 -2.58 -61.97 -22.16
CA ALA A 22 -3.76 -62.32 -21.31
C ALA A 22 -3.61 -62.28 -19.75
N ALA A 23 -4.64 -62.05 -18.91
CA ALA A 23 -6.09 -61.77 -19.08
C ALA A 23 -6.63 -61.00 -17.82
N VAL A 24 -7.50 -59.97 -17.86
CA VAL A 24 -8.96 -59.89 -18.14
C VAL A 24 -9.90 -59.87 -16.89
N PHE A 25 -10.17 -58.65 -16.39
CA PHE A 25 -11.45 -58.11 -15.84
C PHE A 25 -12.17 -58.85 -14.64
N PRO A 26 -13.43 -58.53 -14.25
CA PRO A 26 -13.67 -57.61 -13.11
C PRO A 26 -14.78 -58.06 -12.10
N ARG A 27 -15.08 -57.29 -11.03
CA ARG A 27 -16.46 -57.14 -10.50
C ARG A 27 -16.72 -56.07 -9.39
N GLN A 28 -17.83 -55.34 -9.58
CA GLN A 28 -18.89 -54.87 -8.64
C GLN A 28 -18.59 -54.45 -7.17
N ARG A 29 -19.14 -53.28 -6.78
CA ARG A 29 -19.38 -52.84 -5.39
C ARG A 29 -20.39 -53.75 -4.66
N PRO A 30 -20.35 -53.78 -3.32
CA PRO A 30 -21.46 -53.14 -2.57
C PRO A 30 -20.99 -52.25 -1.40
N ALA A 31 -21.93 -51.46 -0.86
CA ALA A 31 -21.89 -50.87 0.49
C ALA A 31 -22.72 -51.81 1.44
N PRO A 32 -22.72 -51.70 2.80
CA PRO A 32 -22.75 -50.44 3.57
C PRO A 32 -22.11 -50.50 4.98
N SER A 33 -22.63 -49.64 5.88
CA SER A 33 -22.54 -49.63 7.34
C SER A 33 -21.34 -48.91 7.98
N ALA A 34 -21.59 -48.38 9.18
CA ALA A 34 -20.67 -47.57 9.95
C ALA A 34 -20.68 -48.02 11.42
N GLN A 35 -19.51 -48.02 12.06
CA GLN A 35 -19.35 -48.05 13.52
C GLN A 35 -18.00 -47.43 13.90
N ALA A 36 -17.93 -46.85 15.09
CA ALA A 36 -16.74 -46.13 15.55
C ALA A 36 -15.77 -47.07 16.30
N ALA A 37 -14.47 -46.76 16.21
CA ALA A 37 -13.42 -47.34 17.04
C ALA A 37 -12.42 -46.24 17.42
N ALA A 38 -11.86 -46.31 18.63
CA ALA A 38 -11.04 -45.25 19.21
C ALA A 38 -9.53 -45.47 19.00
N ALA A 39 -8.78 -44.40 19.30
CA ALA A 39 -7.34 -44.20 19.11
C ALA A 39 -6.40 -45.39 19.40
N SER A 40 -5.34 -45.46 18.61
CA SER A 40 -3.99 -45.72 19.15
C SER A 40 -3.01 -44.72 18.50
N ALA A 41 -2.10 -44.15 19.29
CA ALA A 41 -1.15 -43.15 18.83
C ALA A 41 0.26 -43.76 18.72
N ALA A 42 0.89 -43.64 17.55
CA ALA A 42 2.30 -43.99 17.37
C ALA A 42 3.19 -42.79 17.76
N PRO A 43 4.37 -43.02 18.38
CA PRO A 43 5.23 -41.94 18.84
C PRO A 43 5.90 -41.21 17.67
N GLN A 44 5.76 -39.88 17.66
CA GLN A 44 6.54 -38.99 16.78
C GLN A 44 8.01 -38.96 17.23
N PRO A 45 8.99 -38.96 16.29
CA PRO A 45 10.38 -38.70 16.64
C PRO A 45 10.57 -37.25 17.10
N PRO A 46 11.55 -36.95 17.98
CA PRO A 46 11.75 -35.60 18.49
C PRO A 46 12.20 -34.64 17.39
N LEU A 47 11.58 -33.46 17.31
CA LEU A 47 12.04 -32.39 16.43
C LEU A 47 13.45 -31.97 16.84
N ALA A 48 14.39 -32.02 15.90
CA ALA A 48 15.72 -31.45 16.09
C ALA A 48 15.60 -29.92 16.21
N THR A 49 15.80 -29.39 17.42
CA THR A 49 15.77 -27.95 17.72
C THR A 49 16.95 -27.25 17.06
N ARG A 50 16.76 -26.85 15.79
CA ARG A 50 17.72 -26.04 15.02
C ARG A 50 17.91 -24.70 15.70
N ALA A 51 18.98 -24.58 16.49
CA ALA A 51 19.24 -23.41 17.33
C ALA A 51 19.19 -22.12 16.52
N ALA A 52 18.20 -21.28 16.81
CA ALA A 52 18.02 -20.01 16.14
C ALA A 52 19.24 -19.12 16.40
N ARG A 53 19.94 -18.72 15.32
CA ARG A 53 20.88 -17.60 15.39
C ARG A 53 20.09 -16.37 15.82
N ARG A 54 20.32 -15.90 17.07
CA ARG A 54 19.83 -14.57 17.47
C ARG A 54 20.35 -13.57 16.44
N PRO A 55 19.51 -12.72 15.84
CA PRO A 55 19.99 -11.67 14.95
C PRO A 55 20.96 -10.76 15.71
N ALA A 56 21.88 -10.13 14.98
CA ALA A 56 22.73 -9.11 15.58
C ALA A 56 21.81 -8.02 16.16
N ARG A 57 22.03 -7.64 17.43
CA ARG A 57 21.23 -6.61 18.11
C ARG A 57 21.49 -5.27 17.45
N ARG A 58 20.66 -4.93 16.46
CA ARG A 58 20.70 -3.67 15.69
C ARG A 58 20.53 -2.50 16.66
N ALA A 59 20.93 -1.30 16.23
CA ALA A 59 20.74 -0.10 17.04
C ALA A 59 19.25 0.05 17.42
N ALA A 60 18.99 0.47 18.65
CA ALA A 60 17.64 0.89 19.03
C ALA A 60 17.20 2.05 18.13
N PRO A 61 15.90 2.18 17.81
CA PRO A 61 15.42 3.28 16.99
C PRO A 61 15.73 4.62 17.67
N TYR A 62 15.92 5.67 16.87
CA TYR A 62 16.31 7.00 17.36
C TYR A 62 15.26 7.65 18.28
N ALA A 63 14.02 7.18 18.18
CA ALA A 63 12.83 7.47 18.97
C ALA A 63 11.76 6.42 18.65
N ALA A 64 10.73 6.27 19.48
CA ALA A 64 9.58 5.42 19.16
C ALA A 64 8.57 6.14 18.25
N THR A 65 8.29 7.42 18.51
CA THR A 65 7.26 8.19 17.78
C THR A 65 7.65 9.65 17.59
N THR A 66 6.91 10.36 16.72
CA THR A 66 7.08 11.81 16.52
C THR A 66 6.70 12.67 17.73
N LEU A 67 6.22 12.09 18.85
CA LEU A 67 6.07 12.80 20.13
C LEU A 67 7.44 13.17 20.73
N GLU A 68 8.49 12.42 20.40
CA GLU A 68 9.84 12.55 20.99
C GLU A 68 10.78 13.40 20.10
N THR A 69 10.87 13.05 18.82
CA THR A 69 11.72 13.73 17.83
C THR A 69 11.10 13.63 16.44
N THR A 70 11.50 14.51 15.52
CA THR A 70 11.10 14.47 14.10
C THR A 70 12.32 14.65 13.20
N ALA A 71 12.26 14.25 11.94
CA ALA A 71 13.25 14.66 10.94
C ALA A 71 12.89 16.02 10.34
N ARG A 72 13.92 16.87 10.19
CA ARG A 72 13.82 18.19 9.56
C ARG A 72 15.07 18.48 8.73
N LEU A 73 14.95 19.34 7.73
CA LEU A 73 16.11 19.86 7.02
C LEU A 73 16.98 20.73 7.95
N GLY A 74 18.30 20.50 7.91
CA GLY A 74 19.28 21.29 8.64
C GLY A 74 19.33 22.76 8.17
N GLY A 75 19.67 23.67 9.09
CA GLY A 75 19.62 25.12 8.86
C GLY A 75 20.70 25.70 7.95
N ARG A 76 21.71 24.91 7.53
CA ARG A 76 22.70 25.30 6.51
C ARG A 76 22.70 24.27 5.39
N ALA A 77 22.83 24.74 4.15
CA ALA A 77 23.11 23.87 3.02
C ALA A 77 24.49 23.20 3.19
N HIS A 78 24.59 21.96 2.73
CA HIS A 78 25.82 21.18 2.68
C HIS A 78 26.52 21.39 1.32
N THR A 79 25.74 21.35 0.24
CA THR A 79 26.20 21.52 -1.14
C THR A 79 25.12 22.22 -1.96
N GLY A 80 25.41 23.39 -2.53
CA GLY A 80 24.40 24.16 -3.29
C GLY A 80 23.16 24.50 -2.46
N ALA A 81 22.00 23.97 -2.84
CA ALA A 81 20.74 24.06 -2.08
C ALA A 81 20.44 22.81 -1.23
N TYR A 82 21.18 21.71 -1.41
CA TYR A 82 20.99 20.45 -0.70
C TYR A 82 21.36 20.59 0.79
N ARG A 83 20.49 20.10 1.68
CA ARG A 83 20.58 20.21 3.13
C ARG A 83 20.54 18.82 3.76
N ARG A 84 21.45 18.55 4.70
CA ARG A 84 21.43 17.29 5.45
C ARG A 84 20.24 17.25 6.42
N LEU A 85 19.72 16.06 6.68
CA LEU A 85 18.69 15.85 7.69
C LEU A 85 19.27 15.91 9.10
N VAL A 86 18.47 16.41 10.04
CA VAL A 86 18.79 16.45 11.48
C VAL A 86 17.55 16.19 12.32
N SER A 87 17.74 15.75 13.56
CA SER A 87 16.66 15.67 14.55
C SER A 87 16.10 17.05 14.89
N GLY A 88 14.77 17.15 14.93
CA GLY A 88 13.97 18.24 15.48
C GLY A 88 13.21 17.81 16.73
N PRO A 89 12.59 18.76 17.45
CA PRO A 89 11.71 18.41 18.56
C PRO A 89 10.55 17.54 18.08
N GLY A 90 10.01 16.70 18.96
CA GLY A 90 8.73 16.06 18.74
C GLY A 90 7.58 17.08 18.61
N TRP A 91 6.46 16.65 18.03
CA TRP A 91 5.24 17.44 17.93
C TRP A 91 4.27 17.10 19.07
N PRO A 92 3.74 18.11 19.78
CA PRO A 92 2.79 17.88 20.87
C PRO A 92 1.44 17.36 20.34
N VAL A 93 0.68 16.71 21.21
CA VAL A 93 -0.70 16.29 20.92
C VAL A 93 -1.62 17.52 20.82
N VAL A 94 -2.40 17.61 19.74
CA VAL A 94 -3.48 18.58 19.57
C VAL A 94 -4.83 17.93 19.87
N VAL A 95 -5.56 18.46 20.85
CA VAL A 95 -6.91 17.99 21.16
C VAL A 95 -7.92 18.64 20.20
N ARG A 96 -8.64 17.84 19.43
CA ARG A 96 -9.60 18.27 18.41
C ARG A 96 -11.03 17.98 18.84
N GLY A 97 -11.69 19.03 19.33
CA GLY A 97 -13.09 19.02 19.76
C GLY A 97 -14.10 19.34 18.65
N ASP A 98 -13.71 19.28 17.38
CA ASP A 98 -14.53 19.72 16.23
C ASP A 98 -15.88 18.99 16.14
N LEU A 99 -15.94 17.71 16.55
CA LEU A 99 -17.14 16.87 16.48
C LEU A 99 -17.79 16.57 17.85
N ALA A 100 -17.02 16.65 18.94
CA ALA A 100 -17.50 16.50 20.30
C ALA A 100 -16.61 17.25 21.30
N PRO A 101 -17.16 17.84 22.39
CA PRO A 101 -16.38 18.58 23.36
C PRO A 101 -15.51 17.67 24.23
N ALA A 102 -14.27 18.08 24.47
CA ALA A 102 -13.32 17.35 25.31
C ALA A 102 -13.67 17.48 26.81
N ALA A 103 -14.32 16.46 27.38
CA ALA A 103 -14.76 16.48 28.78
C ALA A 103 -13.59 16.46 29.79
N THR A 104 -13.81 17.10 30.95
CA THR A 104 -12.91 17.07 32.11
C THR A 104 -12.84 15.65 32.68
N GLY A 105 -11.64 15.21 33.09
CA GLY A 105 -11.46 13.90 33.72
C GLY A 105 -11.77 12.70 32.82
N ARG A 106 -11.89 12.87 31.49
CA ARG A 106 -11.98 11.74 30.55
C ARG A 106 -10.71 10.91 30.53
N GLN A 107 -9.55 11.56 30.72
CA GLN A 107 -8.24 10.92 30.68
C GLN A 107 -8.06 9.86 31.77
N ASP A 108 -8.74 10.02 32.90
CA ASP A 108 -8.74 9.14 34.08
C ASP A 108 -9.84 8.06 34.04
N ARG A 109 -10.81 8.19 33.12
CA ARG A 109 -11.99 7.31 32.97
C ARG A 109 -11.97 6.45 31.71
N ARG A 110 -11.15 6.82 30.73
CA ARG A 110 -11.15 6.18 29.41
C ARG A 110 -10.77 4.70 29.47
N THR A 111 -11.50 3.89 28.72
CA THR A 111 -11.21 2.46 28.51
C THR A 111 -10.61 2.28 27.12
N PRO A 112 -9.36 1.80 27.00
CA PRO A 112 -8.78 1.44 25.72
C PRO A 112 -9.58 0.35 25.00
N LEU A 113 -9.81 0.53 23.71
CA LEU A 113 -10.57 -0.39 22.86
C LEU A 113 -9.68 -1.06 21.80
N ALA A 114 -8.79 -0.30 21.15
CA ALA A 114 -7.90 -0.84 20.12
C ALA A 114 -6.61 0.00 19.98
N CYS A 115 -5.53 -0.62 19.49
CA CYS A 115 -4.34 0.08 18.98
C CYS A 115 -3.85 -0.68 17.73
N PHE A 116 -3.47 0.05 16.68
CA PHE A 116 -2.92 -0.50 15.43
C PHE A 116 -2.06 0.55 14.71
N VAL A 117 -1.32 0.13 13.68
CA VAL A 117 -0.51 1.03 12.83
C VAL A 117 -1.08 1.07 11.42
N GLN A 118 -1.15 2.26 10.81
CA GLN A 118 -1.40 2.46 9.39
C GLN A 118 -0.06 2.62 8.64
N PHE A 119 0.16 1.78 7.64
CA PHE A 119 1.04 2.05 6.50
C PHE A 119 0.19 2.49 5.31
N THR A 120 0.76 3.28 4.41
CA THR A 120 0.13 3.65 3.15
C THR A 120 1.18 4.07 2.14
N ASP A 121 0.87 3.90 0.86
CA ASP A 121 1.60 4.50 -0.26
C ASP A 121 3.12 4.20 -0.12
N LEU A 122 3.44 2.90 0.01
CA LEU A 122 4.80 2.38 0.15
C LEU A 122 5.57 2.45 -1.18
N HIS A 123 4.86 2.25 -2.29
CA HIS A 123 5.40 2.18 -3.65
C HIS A 123 6.71 1.40 -3.73
N LEU A 124 6.72 0.12 -3.37
CA LEU A 124 7.88 -0.72 -3.68
C LEU A 124 8.04 -0.76 -5.20
N THR A 125 9.15 -0.19 -5.67
CA THR A 125 9.29 0.27 -7.06
C THR A 125 10.40 -0.49 -7.78
N ASP A 126 10.06 -1.22 -8.85
CA ASP A 126 11.05 -1.63 -9.84
C ASP A 126 11.43 -0.45 -10.74
N VAL A 127 12.38 0.37 -10.30
CA VAL A 127 12.91 1.55 -11.04
C VAL A 127 13.55 1.20 -12.40
N GLN A 128 13.64 -0.08 -12.75
CA GLN A 128 14.22 -0.59 -13.99
C GLN A 128 13.15 -1.12 -14.95
N ASN A 129 11.89 -1.23 -14.50
CA ASN A 129 10.76 -1.67 -15.32
C ASN A 129 10.64 -0.78 -16.59
N PRO A 130 10.58 -1.34 -17.81
CA PRO A 130 10.53 -0.57 -19.05
C PRO A 130 9.23 0.24 -19.24
N LEU A 131 8.14 -0.12 -18.53
CA LEU A 131 6.84 0.55 -18.60
C LEU A 131 6.79 1.85 -17.78
N ARG A 132 7.74 2.10 -16.86
CA ARG A 132 7.80 3.37 -16.12
C ARG A 132 8.00 4.55 -17.08
N THR A 133 7.39 5.68 -16.74
CA THR A 133 7.31 6.85 -17.60
C THR A 133 8.07 8.06 -17.05
N GLU A 134 9.27 7.81 -16.49
CA GLU A 134 10.10 8.83 -15.83
C GLU A 134 10.46 10.01 -16.75
N PHE A 135 10.31 9.87 -18.07
CA PHE A 135 10.45 10.95 -19.04
C PHE A 135 9.50 12.13 -18.78
N LEU A 136 8.39 11.92 -18.05
CA LEU A 136 7.50 12.98 -17.55
C LEU A 136 8.19 13.98 -16.63
N ARG A 137 9.36 13.63 -16.05
CA ARG A 137 10.23 14.56 -15.30
C ARG A 137 10.60 15.80 -16.11
N SER A 138 10.64 15.70 -17.44
CA SER A 138 10.86 16.82 -18.36
C SER A 138 9.79 17.92 -18.28
N ARG A 139 8.60 17.61 -17.72
CA ARG A 139 7.50 18.56 -17.50
C ARG A 139 7.29 18.90 -16.03
N LYS A 140 7.33 17.90 -15.14
CA LYS A 140 7.10 18.06 -13.70
C LYS A 140 8.23 17.35 -12.94
N PRO A 141 9.12 18.07 -12.23
CA PRO A 141 10.25 17.43 -11.54
C PRO A 141 9.86 16.33 -10.54
N SER A 142 8.65 16.36 -9.96
CA SER A 142 8.16 15.30 -9.05
C SER A 142 7.71 14.01 -9.75
N ALA A 143 7.73 13.93 -11.09
CA ALA A 143 7.33 12.73 -11.83
C ALA A 143 8.44 11.65 -11.91
N TRP A 144 9.56 11.87 -11.22
CA TRP A 144 10.56 10.87 -10.84
C TRP A 144 11.40 11.46 -9.70
N ARG A 145 11.70 10.66 -8.67
CA ARG A 145 12.39 11.10 -7.45
C ARG A 145 13.72 10.37 -7.27
N ALA A 146 14.71 11.07 -6.72
CA ALA A 146 16.08 10.58 -6.57
C ALA A 146 16.22 9.34 -5.65
N GLN A 147 15.24 9.10 -4.78
CA GLN A 147 15.23 8.04 -3.78
C GLN A 147 14.50 6.74 -4.18
N GLU A 148 13.81 6.70 -5.33
CA GLU A 148 12.90 5.58 -5.68
C GLU A 148 13.59 4.20 -5.68
N ALA A 149 14.89 4.16 -6.03
CA ALA A 149 15.71 2.95 -6.01
C ALA A 149 15.98 2.38 -4.59
N LEU A 150 15.63 3.10 -3.52
CA LEU A 150 15.85 2.70 -2.13
C LEU A 150 14.55 2.41 -1.37
N THR A 151 13.40 2.39 -2.06
CA THR A 151 12.06 2.10 -1.49
C THR A 151 12.05 0.89 -0.56
N VAL A 152 12.56 -0.26 -1.03
CA VAL A 152 12.66 -1.49 -0.23
C VAL A 152 13.53 -1.32 1.02
N ALA A 153 14.64 -0.57 0.96
CA ALA A 153 15.51 -0.34 2.11
C ALA A 153 14.86 0.58 3.15
N GLY A 154 14.17 1.63 2.71
CA GLY A 154 13.37 2.51 3.57
C GLY A 154 12.22 1.77 4.25
N ALA A 155 11.50 0.93 3.51
CA ALA A 155 10.39 0.15 4.02
C ALA A 155 10.83 -0.94 5.03
N VAL A 156 11.99 -1.57 4.84
CA VAL A 156 12.58 -2.47 5.86
C VAL A 156 12.82 -1.72 7.18
N ALA A 157 13.33 -0.49 7.13
CA ALA A 157 13.51 0.32 8.33
C ALA A 157 12.19 0.80 8.97
N LEU A 158 11.08 0.79 8.23
CA LEU A 158 9.74 1.06 8.75
C LEU A 158 9.17 -0.15 9.49
N VAL A 159 9.31 -1.36 8.94
CA VAL A 159 8.97 -2.62 9.63
C VAL A 159 9.78 -2.74 10.92
N GLU A 160 11.09 -2.46 10.87
CA GLU A 160 11.95 -2.44 12.07
C GLU A 160 11.54 -1.40 13.12
N GLN A 161 10.86 -0.31 12.73
CA GLN A 161 10.29 0.64 13.68
C GLN A 161 9.06 0.08 14.37
N VAL A 162 8.12 -0.53 13.61
CA VAL A 162 6.84 -1.00 14.16
C VAL A 162 7.06 -2.10 15.20
N ASN A 163 7.91 -3.08 14.90
CA ASN A 163 8.31 -4.14 15.83
C ASN A 163 9.04 -3.60 17.09
N ALA A 164 9.45 -2.32 17.08
CA ALA A 164 10.13 -1.65 18.20
C ALA A 164 9.24 -0.64 18.95
N LEU A 165 7.98 -0.41 18.54
CA LEU A 165 7.05 0.53 19.20
C LEU A 165 6.66 0.08 20.61
N GLY A 166 6.41 -1.22 20.80
CA GLY A 166 5.94 -1.79 22.07
C GLY A 166 4.46 -1.48 22.37
N GLU A 167 4.18 -0.27 22.84
CA GLU A 167 2.86 0.15 23.34
C GLU A 167 2.37 1.47 22.70
N GLY A 168 1.05 1.60 22.57
CA GLY A 168 0.38 2.83 22.13
C GLY A 168 0.56 3.96 23.16
N PRO A 169 1.08 5.14 22.76
CA PRO A 169 1.51 6.18 23.70
C PRO A 169 0.39 6.86 24.51
N HIS A 170 -0.89 6.68 24.15
CA HIS A 170 -2.01 7.31 24.84
C HIS A 170 -2.89 6.35 25.65
N THR A 171 -2.77 5.04 25.40
CA THR A 171 -3.61 3.99 26.02
C THR A 171 -2.84 2.85 26.68
N GLY A 172 -1.56 2.64 26.33
CA GLY A 172 -0.78 1.49 26.80
C GLY A 172 -1.14 0.15 26.15
N LEU A 173 -2.04 0.11 25.15
CA LEU A 173 -2.28 -1.09 24.36
C LEU A 173 -1.16 -1.30 23.34
N ALA A 174 -0.57 -2.50 23.29
CA ALA A 174 0.30 -2.88 22.18
C ALA A 174 -0.49 -2.83 20.84
N PRO A 175 0.13 -2.39 19.72
CA PRO A 175 -0.50 -2.48 18.40
C PRO A 175 -0.87 -3.92 18.05
N GLY A 176 -2.16 -4.18 17.85
CA GLY A 176 -2.68 -5.53 17.55
C GLY A 176 -2.47 -5.98 16.10
N PHE A 177 -2.27 -5.03 15.17
CA PHE A 177 -1.96 -5.28 13.77
C PHE A 177 -1.39 -4.05 13.05
N VAL A 178 -0.90 -4.24 11.83
CA VAL A 178 -0.69 -3.19 10.83
C VAL A 178 -1.75 -3.27 9.73
N MET A 179 -2.31 -2.14 9.33
CA MET A 179 -3.16 -2.00 8.15
C MET A 179 -2.38 -1.28 7.05
N THR A 180 -2.36 -1.79 5.82
CA THR A 180 -1.93 -1.02 4.65
C THR A 180 -3.14 -0.46 3.91
N THR A 181 -3.15 0.84 3.62
CA THR A 181 -4.23 1.50 2.86
C THR A 181 -3.86 1.72 1.40
N GLY A 182 -3.37 0.67 0.73
CA GLY A 182 -3.07 0.68 -0.70
C GLY A 182 -1.75 1.32 -1.11
N ASP A 183 -1.47 1.21 -2.41
CA ASP A 183 -0.25 1.63 -3.11
C ASP A 183 1.00 1.04 -2.46
N ASN A 184 0.93 -0.29 -2.29
CA ASN A 184 2.00 -1.10 -1.72
C ASN A 184 3.14 -1.27 -2.74
N VAL A 185 2.80 -1.38 -4.03
CA VAL A 185 3.74 -1.41 -5.18
C VAL A 185 3.62 -0.14 -6.05
N ASP A 186 4.47 0.01 -7.07
CA ASP A 186 4.40 1.17 -8.00
C ASP A 186 3.86 0.82 -9.41
N ASN A 187 4.14 -0.37 -9.93
CA ASN A 187 3.89 -0.68 -11.35
C ASN A 187 2.97 -1.89 -11.57
N ASN A 188 2.17 -2.28 -10.57
CA ASN A 188 1.28 -3.45 -10.62
C ASN A 188 2.04 -4.75 -11.03
N SER A 189 3.36 -4.81 -10.80
CA SER A 189 4.18 -5.93 -11.27
C SER A 189 4.35 -7.02 -10.21
N ALA A 190 4.35 -8.28 -10.66
CA ALA A 190 4.41 -9.44 -9.77
C ALA A 190 5.68 -9.49 -8.90
N ILE A 191 6.79 -8.92 -9.37
CA ILE A 191 8.05 -8.82 -8.62
C ILE A 191 7.98 -7.77 -7.49
N GLU A 192 7.30 -6.64 -7.70
CA GLU A 192 7.07 -5.66 -6.63
C GLU A 192 6.10 -6.24 -5.58
N LEU A 193 5.11 -7.02 -6.00
CA LEU A 193 4.19 -7.73 -5.11
C LEU A 193 4.93 -8.80 -4.29
N GLU A 194 5.81 -9.59 -4.91
CA GLU A 194 6.72 -10.53 -4.21
C GLU A 194 7.56 -9.78 -3.16
N TRP A 195 8.10 -8.60 -3.50
CA TRP A 195 8.86 -7.76 -2.56
C TRP A 195 8.00 -7.24 -1.40
N PHE A 196 6.74 -6.84 -1.65
CA PHE A 196 5.82 -6.37 -0.62
C PHE A 196 5.44 -7.50 0.36
N LEU A 197 5.03 -8.65 -0.15
CA LEU A 197 4.66 -9.79 0.68
C LEU A 197 5.87 -10.32 1.46
N THR A 198 7.06 -10.31 0.87
CA THR A 198 8.33 -10.68 1.55
C THR A 198 8.80 -9.61 2.55
N LEU A 199 8.47 -8.33 2.32
CA LEU A 199 8.73 -7.24 3.28
C LEU A 199 7.89 -7.43 4.53
N MET A 200 6.57 -7.57 4.36
CA MET A 200 5.61 -7.61 5.48
C MET A 200 5.72 -8.91 6.28
N SER A 201 5.96 -10.04 5.60
CA SER A 201 6.00 -11.36 6.24
C SER A 201 7.41 -11.86 6.60
N GLY A 202 8.43 -11.11 6.19
CA GLY A 202 9.84 -11.36 6.51
C GLY A 202 10.55 -12.27 5.52
N GLY A 203 11.80 -11.95 5.21
CA GLY A 203 12.57 -12.69 4.21
C GLY A 203 13.63 -11.85 3.49
N ARG A 204 14.27 -12.45 2.50
CA ARG A 204 15.34 -11.83 1.71
C ARG A 204 14.79 -11.27 0.41
N ILE A 205 14.81 -9.96 0.26
CA ILE A 205 14.38 -9.25 -0.94
C ILE A 205 15.61 -8.93 -1.79
N THR A 206 15.51 -9.11 -3.10
CA THR A 206 16.52 -8.61 -4.06
C THR A 206 15.86 -7.53 -4.92
N PRO A 207 16.10 -6.24 -4.63
CA PRO A 207 15.51 -5.11 -5.37
C PRO A 207 16.18 -4.93 -6.75
N ASN A 208 16.19 -5.99 -7.56
CA ASN A 208 16.82 -6.01 -8.88
C ASN A 208 16.03 -6.85 -9.89
N THR A 209 15.94 -6.32 -11.11
CA THR A 209 15.22 -6.89 -12.26
C THR A 209 16.03 -6.66 -13.54
N GLY A 210 15.86 -7.55 -14.52
CA GLY A 210 16.73 -7.54 -15.70
C GLY A 210 18.09 -8.16 -15.36
N ASP A 211 19.18 -7.43 -15.59
CA ASP A 211 20.54 -7.97 -15.35
C ASP A 211 20.79 -8.18 -13.84
N PRO A 212 21.14 -9.40 -13.39
CA PRO A 212 21.34 -9.69 -11.96
C PRO A 212 22.57 -8.99 -11.34
N SER A 213 23.39 -8.32 -12.15
CA SER A 213 24.68 -7.71 -11.79
C SER A 213 24.84 -6.24 -12.19
N VAL A 214 23.89 -5.64 -12.92
CA VAL A 214 23.99 -4.26 -13.45
C VAL A 214 22.69 -3.51 -13.25
N TYR A 215 22.76 -2.24 -12.80
CA TYR A 215 21.60 -1.36 -12.74
C TYR A 215 21.26 -0.77 -14.14
N GLU A 216 20.03 -0.98 -14.59
CA GLU A 216 19.52 -0.62 -15.91
C GLU A 216 18.56 0.59 -15.93
N GLY A 217 18.21 1.13 -14.75
CA GLY A 217 17.29 2.26 -14.58
C GLY A 217 17.83 3.62 -15.06
N VAL A 218 17.03 4.68 -14.87
CA VAL A 218 17.32 6.04 -15.38
C VAL A 218 18.61 6.67 -14.82
N GLN A 219 19.05 6.25 -13.63
CA GLN A 219 20.23 6.81 -12.94
C GLN A 219 21.58 6.35 -13.51
N SER A 220 21.59 5.43 -14.50
CA SER A 220 22.78 5.03 -15.25
C SER A 220 22.66 5.34 -16.76
N SER A 221 21.82 6.32 -17.13
CA SER A 221 21.45 6.60 -18.52
C SER A 221 22.39 7.55 -19.28
N GLY A 222 23.23 8.30 -18.56
CA GLY A 222 24.01 9.42 -19.10
C GLY A 222 23.18 10.69 -19.39
N LEU A 223 21.86 10.68 -19.16
CA LEU A 223 20.99 11.80 -19.48
C LEU A 223 21.02 12.88 -18.37
N PRO A 224 21.34 14.16 -18.68
CA PRO A 224 21.34 15.25 -17.69
C PRO A 224 19.98 15.56 -17.02
N LEU A 225 18.92 14.82 -17.36
CA LEU A 225 17.57 14.92 -16.81
C LEU A 225 17.44 14.29 -15.41
N TYR A 226 18.24 13.26 -15.12
CA TYR A 226 18.16 12.46 -13.89
C TYR A 226 19.43 12.60 -13.04
N TRP A 227 19.30 12.42 -11.72
CA TRP A 227 20.46 12.36 -10.83
C TRP A 227 21.25 11.07 -11.04
N HIS A 228 22.52 11.20 -11.41
CA HIS A 228 23.44 10.08 -11.62
C HIS A 228 24.42 9.99 -10.43
N PRO A 229 24.10 9.24 -9.36
CA PRO A 229 24.83 9.31 -8.09
C PRO A 229 26.31 8.93 -8.23
N ASP A 230 26.61 7.92 -9.06
CA ASP A 230 27.95 7.39 -9.28
C ASP A 230 28.82 8.24 -10.23
N ASP A 231 28.22 8.97 -11.16
CA ASP A 231 28.94 9.67 -12.23
C ASP A 231 29.56 11.00 -11.73
N ALA A 232 30.88 11.11 -11.82
CA ALA A 232 31.65 12.29 -11.45
C ALA A 232 31.77 13.34 -12.58
N ALA A 233 31.61 12.94 -13.84
CA ALA A 233 31.76 13.80 -15.02
C ALA A 233 30.42 14.43 -15.42
N LEU A 234 29.32 13.70 -15.31
CA LEU A 234 27.98 14.20 -15.66
C LEU A 234 27.43 15.15 -14.60
N ARG A 235 27.42 16.45 -14.93
CA ARG A 235 26.80 17.50 -14.11
C ARG A 235 25.31 17.66 -14.44
N ASP A 236 24.50 16.69 -14.03
CA ASP A 236 23.04 16.62 -14.23
C ASP A 236 22.23 17.73 -13.51
N LEU A 237 20.91 17.76 -13.73
CA LEU A 237 19.97 18.73 -13.13
C LEU A 237 20.06 18.82 -11.61
N ASP A 238 20.24 17.70 -10.92
CA ASP A 238 20.16 17.63 -9.47
C ASP A 238 21.52 17.89 -8.82
N LYS A 239 22.63 17.45 -9.43
CA LYS A 239 23.97 17.94 -9.08
C LYS A 239 24.11 19.45 -9.29
N ARG A 240 23.38 20.06 -10.25
CA ARG A 240 23.29 21.53 -10.39
C ARG A 240 22.50 22.18 -9.25
N ARG A 241 21.50 21.51 -8.68
CA ARG A 241 20.81 21.94 -7.43
C ARG A 241 21.66 21.67 -6.17
N GLY A 242 22.62 20.75 -6.25
CA GLY A 242 23.60 20.44 -5.21
C GLY A 242 23.46 19.05 -4.59
N LEU A 243 22.64 18.14 -5.15
CA LEU A 243 22.64 16.75 -4.70
C LEU A 243 24.05 16.14 -4.85
N PRO A 244 24.50 15.32 -3.89
CA PRO A 244 25.87 14.82 -3.83
C PRO A 244 26.18 13.81 -4.96
N ARG A 245 27.46 13.52 -5.13
CA ARG A 245 27.92 12.27 -5.75
C ARG A 245 28.03 11.22 -4.64
N ILE A 246 27.52 10.02 -4.85
CA ILE A 246 27.60 8.90 -3.91
C ILE A 246 28.13 7.68 -4.68
N PRO A 247 29.43 7.32 -4.54
CA PRO A 247 30.04 6.22 -5.28
C PRO A 247 29.66 4.85 -4.69
N GLY A 248 29.31 3.89 -5.55
CA GLY A 248 28.77 2.59 -5.19
C GLY A 248 27.25 2.60 -4.94
N PHE A 249 26.55 3.71 -5.20
CA PHE A 249 25.13 3.87 -4.83
C PHE A 249 24.25 2.88 -5.58
N LEU A 250 24.39 2.77 -6.91
CA LEU A 250 23.51 1.91 -7.71
C LEU A 250 23.77 0.42 -7.45
N ASP A 251 25.04 0.02 -7.30
CA ASP A 251 25.43 -1.34 -6.90
C ASP A 251 24.88 -1.70 -5.51
N ALA A 252 24.84 -0.73 -4.59
CA ALA A 252 24.27 -0.92 -3.25
C ALA A 252 22.73 -0.93 -3.26
N ALA A 253 22.09 -0.17 -4.13
CA ALA A 253 20.63 -0.09 -4.27
C ALA A 253 20.02 -1.41 -4.75
N ILE A 254 20.64 -2.07 -5.74
CA ILE A 254 20.19 -3.38 -6.26
C ILE A 254 20.56 -4.58 -5.36
N ARG A 255 21.40 -4.36 -4.34
CA ARG A 255 21.96 -5.41 -3.51
C ARG A 255 20.88 -6.03 -2.60
N PRO A 256 20.84 -7.37 -2.44
CA PRO A 256 19.85 -8.01 -1.58
C PRO A 256 19.85 -7.49 -0.14
N VAL A 257 18.64 -7.24 0.37
CA VAL A 257 18.36 -6.85 1.76
C VAL A 257 17.55 -7.95 2.46
N THR A 258 17.25 -7.78 3.74
CA THR A 258 16.45 -8.74 4.50
C THR A 258 15.51 -7.97 5.41
N SER A 259 14.20 -8.18 5.24
CA SER A 259 13.18 -7.71 6.18
C SER A 259 13.12 -8.67 7.37
N PRO A 260 12.97 -8.18 8.62
CA PRO A 260 12.59 -9.06 9.73
C PRO A 260 11.17 -9.63 9.56
N GLY A 261 10.31 -8.96 8.77
CA GLY A 261 8.86 -9.14 8.81
C GLY A 261 8.23 -8.41 10.01
N LEU A 262 6.94 -8.14 9.93
CA LEU A 262 6.16 -7.71 11.09
C LEU A 262 6.01 -8.89 12.06
N ASP A 263 6.22 -8.65 13.34
CA ASP A 263 5.98 -9.63 14.41
C ASP A 263 4.54 -9.58 14.96
N ILE A 264 3.75 -8.59 14.51
CA ILE A 264 2.30 -8.49 14.72
C ILE A 264 1.55 -8.77 13.40
N PRO A 265 0.28 -9.24 13.46
CA PRO A 265 -0.55 -9.47 12.29
C PRO A 265 -0.68 -8.27 11.35
N TRP A 266 -1.02 -8.49 10.08
CA TRP A 266 -1.25 -7.40 9.14
C TRP A 266 -2.35 -7.67 8.11
N TYR A 267 -2.93 -6.57 7.63
CA TYR A 267 -4.08 -6.50 6.73
C TYR A 267 -3.81 -5.53 5.57
N SER A 268 -4.38 -5.79 4.39
CA SER A 268 -4.17 -4.98 3.17
C SER A 268 -5.47 -4.43 2.58
N THR A 269 -5.49 -3.16 2.18
CA THR A 269 -6.41 -2.62 1.17
C THR A 269 -5.64 -2.43 -0.14
N VAL A 270 -6.30 -2.68 -1.26
CA VAL A 270 -5.75 -2.43 -2.60
C VAL A 270 -5.79 -0.93 -2.96
N GLY A 271 -4.68 -0.39 -3.47
CA GLY A 271 -4.60 0.95 -4.09
C GLY A 271 -4.57 0.90 -5.62
N ASN A 272 -4.59 2.06 -6.28
CA ASN A 272 -4.56 2.09 -7.74
C ASN A 272 -3.20 1.61 -8.30
N HIS A 273 -2.06 1.88 -7.68
CA HIS A 273 -0.77 1.32 -8.14
C HIS A 273 -0.66 -0.21 -7.93
N ASP A 274 -1.47 -0.79 -7.03
CA ASP A 274 -1.55 -2.24 -6.83
C ASP A 274 -2.36 -2.94 -7.95
N ASP A 275 -3.42 -2.28 -8.44
CA ASP A 275 -4.39 -2.81 -9.42
C ASP A 275 -4.01 -2.48 -10.89
N ILE A 276 -3.30 -1.37 -11.13
CA ILE A 276 -2.94 -0.87 -12.47
C ILE A 276 -1.54 -0.21 -12.52
N PRO A 277 -0.78 -0.33 -13.63
CA PRO A 277 0.61 0.16 -13.66
C PRO A 277 0.73 1.68 -13.51
N GLY A 278 1.63 2.12 -12.63
CA GLY A 278 1.82 3.54 -12.33
C GLY A 278 0.55 4.22 -11.79
N GLY A 279 -0.40 3.45 -11.26
CA GLY A 279 -1.66 3.95 -10.70
C GLY A 279 -2.62 4.57 -11.72
N CYS A 280 -2.37 4.44 -13.02
CA CYS A 280 -3.16 5.15 -14.04
C CYS A 280 -3.15 4.53 -15.45
N LEU A 281 -2.33 3.51 -15.74
CA LEU A 281 -2.23 2.91 -17.07
C LEU A 281 -3.19 1.73 -17.28
N SER A 282 -3.50 1.47 -18.55
CA SER A 282 -4.18 0.25 -18.97
C SER A 282 -3.22 -0.95 -18.90
N PRO A 283 -3.64 -2.13 -18.41
CA PRO A 283 -2.82 -3.34 -18.41
C PRO A 283 -2.49 -3.88 -19.81
N ALA A 284 -3.03 -3.26 -20.88
CA ALA A 284 -2.74 -3.56 -22.29
C ALA A 284 -1.26 -3.39 -22.70
N LEU A 285 -0.37 -2.94 -21.81
CA LEU A 285 1.06 -2.73 -22.05
C LEU A 285 1.97 -3.78 -21.36
N GLY A 286 1.44 -4.94 -20.95
CA GLY A 286 2.22 -6.01 -20.29
C GLY A 286 3.49 -6.44 -21.04
N ASP A 287 3.45 -6.58 -22.37
CA ASP A 287 4.61 -6.89 -23.21
C ASP A 287 5.77 -5.88 -23.06
N VAL A 288 5.46 -4.64 -22.71
CA VAL A 288 6.45 -3.58 -22.47
C VAL A 288 7.10 -3.79 -21.11
N ALA A 289 6.34 -4.17 -20.08
CA ALA A 289 6.84 -4.36 -18.72
C ALA A 289 7.85 -5.52 -18.62
N VAL A 290 7.63 -6.64 -19.32
CA VAL A 290 8.60 -7.75 -19.37
C VAL A 290 9.73 -7.53 -20.39
N GLY A 291 9.55 -6.60 -21.34
CA GLY A 291 10.41 -6.42 -22.51
C GLY A 291 11.79 -5.81 -22.28
N SER A 292 12.53 -5.64 -23.38
CA SER A 292 13.94 -5.22 -23.39
C SER A 292 14.20 -3.78 -23.84
N ARG A 293 13.17 -2.92 -23.86
CA ARG A 293 13.22 -1.56 -24.47
C ARG A 293 12.61 -0.50 -23.54
N LYS A 294 13.44 0.16 -22.72
CA LYS A 294 13.00 1.21 -21.77
C LYS A 294 13.15 2.61 -22.36
N LEU A 295 12.08 3.40 -22.38
CA LEU A 295 12.06 4.74 -22.99
C LEU A 295 12.39 5.83 -21.96
N LEU A 296 13.61 6.36 -22.00
CA LEU A 296 14.15 7.24 -20.96
C LEU A 296 13.93 8.75 -21.21
N SER A 297 13.52 9.14 -22.42
CA SER A 297 13.30 10.54 -22.78
C SER A 297 12.48 10.67 -24.06
N VAL A 298 11.62 11.67 -24.15
CA VAL A 298 10.79 11.97 -25.33
C VAL A 298 10.77 13.48 -25.62
N PRO A 299 10.38 13.92 -26.83
CA PRO A 299 10.13 15.33 -27.13
C PRO A 299 9.07 15.93 -26.19
N ALA A 300 9.20 17.21 -25.85
CA ALA A 300 8.30 17.90 -24.93
C ALA A 300 6.81 17.87 -25.35
N THR A 301 6.53 17.75 -26.66
CA THR A 301 5.19 17.55 -27.23
C THR A 301 4.58 16.20 -26.86
N ASP A 302 5.39 15.14 -26.82
CA ASP A 302 4.94 13.78 -26.53
C ASP A 302 4.76 13.58 -25.04
N ALA A 303 5.66 14.14 -24.23
CA ALA A 303 5.44 14.27 -22.79
C ALA A 303 4.19 15.11 -22.48
N ALA A 304 3.86 16.13 -23.28
CA ALA A 304 2.65 16.94 -23.10
C ALA A 304 1.38 16.17 -23.48
N ALA A 305 1.39 15.41 -24.59
CA ALA A 305 0.27 14.58 -25.01
C ALA A 305 -0.04 13.48 -23.97
N TYR A 306 0.99 12.78 -23.48
CA TYR A 306 0.82 11.74 -22.47
C TYR A 306 0.42 12.32 -21.09
N ALA A 307 1.03 13.42 -20.66
CA ALA A 307 0.59 14.11 -19.42
C ALA A 307 -0.88 14.58 -19.48
N LYS A 308 -1.38 14.97 -20.68
CA LYS A 308 -2.80 15.27 -20.87
C LYS A 308 -3.66 13.99 -20.76
N ALA A 309 -3.25 12.89 -21.41
CA ALA A 309 -3.98 11.63 -21.35
C ALA A 309 -4.14 11.12 -19.91
N LEU A 310 -3.06 11.18 -19.12
CA LEU A 310 -3.11 10.87 -17.68
C LEU A 310 -4.03 11.83 -16.91
N GLN A 311 -4.03 13.12 -17.23
CA GLN A 311 -4.84 14.11 -16.51
C GLN A 311 -6.34 13.96 -16.77
N THR A 312 -6.75 13.63 -18.00
CA THR A 312 -8.19 13.54 -18.33
C THR A 312 -8.75 12.13 -18.16
N GLY A 313 -7.92 11.09 -18.26
CA GLY A 313 -8.33 9.68 -18.11
C GLY A 313 -9.07 9.11 -19.31
N ASP A 314 -9.13 9.83 -20.43
CA ASP A 314 -9.88 9.42 -21.63
C ASP A 314 -9.12 8.41 -22.52
N ASP A 315 -8.09 7.75 -21.98
CA ASP A 315 -7.24 6.77 -22.68
C ASP A 315 -7.17 5.42 -21.94
N PRO A 316 -8.30 4.71 -21.71
CA PRO A 316 -8.36 3.43 -20.98
C PRO A 316 -7.70 2.25 -21.71
N LYS A 317 -7.06 2.50 -22.86
CA LYS A 317 -6.23 1.56 -23.62
C LYS A 317 -4.76 1.98 -23.70
N SER A 318 -4.42 3.16 -23.16
CA SER A 318 -3.09 3.75 -23.24
C SER A 318 -2.54 3.84 -24.68
N GLU A 319 -3.40 4.21 -25.62
CA GLU A 319 -3.09 4.42 -27.05
C GLU A 319 -2.08 5.57 -27.24
N VAL A 320 -2.13 6.62 -26.41
CA VAL A 320 -1.18 7.74 -26.47
C VAL A 320 0.22 7.26 -26.07
N LEU A 321 0.34 6.50 -24.98
CA LEU A 321 1.62 5.91 -24.58
C LEU A 321 2.08 4.86 -25.60
N SER A 322 1.18 4.01 -26.10
CA SER A 322 1.44 3.04 -27.17
C SER A 322 2.02 3.69 -28.42
N ALA A 323 1.46 4.82 -28.86
CA ALA A 323 1.93 5.55 -30.03
C ALA A 323 3.30 6.20 -29.80
N ILE A 324 3.57 6.69 -28.59
CA ILE A 324 4.88 7.25 -28.18
C ILE A 324 5.94 6.14 -28.13
N LEU A 325 5.66 5.01 -27.48
CA LEU A 325 6.57 3.86 -27.40
C LEU A 325 6.91 3.31 -28.80
N LYS A 326 5.91 3.13 -29.67
CA LYS A 326 6.10 2.68 -31.06
C LYS A 326 6.94 3.67 -31.88
N ARG A 327 6.73 4.98 -31.71
CA ARG A 327 7.46 6.04 -32.42
C ARG A 327 8.93 6.15 -32.00
N HIS A 328 9.21 5.98 -30.71
CA HIS A 328 10.55 6.08 -30.12
C HIS A 328 11.21 4.71 -29.87
N ALA A 329 10.69 3.65 -30.50
CA ALA A 329 11.17 2.28 -30.34
C ALA A 329 12.65 2.09 -30.72
N SER A 330 13.20 2.95 -31.58
CA SER A 330 14.62 2.96 -31.97
C SER A 330 15.52 3.74 -31.00
N SER A 331 15.00 4.75 -30.30
CA SER A 331 15.75 5.62 -29.37
C SER A 331 15.68 5.18 -27.90
N ALA A 332 14.80 4.23 -27.55
CA ALA A 332 14.79 3.58 -26.24
C ALA A 332 16.14 2.90 -25.90
N ARG A 333 16.45 2.79 -24.59
CA ARG A 333 17.60 2.02 -24.08
C ARG A 333 17.29 0.53 -24.19
N THR A 334 18.28 -0.27 -24.61
CA THR A 334 18.20 -1.72 -24.43
C THR A 334 18.47 -2.05 -22.97
N VAL A 335 17.55 -2.76 -22.36
CA VAL A 335 17.63 -3.31 -21.01
C VAL A 335 17.33 -4.81 -21.07
N THR A 336 17.64 -5.53 -20.02
CA THR A 336 17.41 -6.98 -19.94
C THR A 336 15.93 -7.24 -19.66
N SER A 337 15.32 -8.11 -20.48
CA SER A 337 13.93 -8.57 -20.31
C SER A 337 13.78 -9.44 -19.06
N ASP A 338 12.66 -9.31 -18.36
CA ASP A 338 12.43 -10.02 -17.09
C ASP A 338 10.93 -10.34 -16.89
N GLU A 339 10.56 -11.61 -17.05
CA GLU A 339 9.19 -12.12 -16.90
C GLU A 339 8.61 -11.93 -15.48
N ARG A 340 9.45 -11.62 -14.49
CA ARG A 340 8.98 -11.28 -13.14
C ARG A 340 8.29 -9.91 -13.10
N ARG A 341 8.56 -9.03 -14.07
CA ARG A 341 7.90 -7.72 -14.25
C ARG A 341 6.49 -7.81 -14.85
N ARG A 342 5.97 -9.02 -15.13
CA ARG A 342 4.61 -9.21 -15.62
C ARG A 342 3.59 -8.52 -14.71
N LEU A 343 2.52 -8.01 -15.29
CA LEU A 343 1.45 -7.33 -14.57
C LEU A 343 0.58 -8.34 -13.81
N CYS A 344 0.07 -7.95 -12.65
CA CYS A 344 -0.85 -8.74 -11.83
C CYS A 344 -2.31 -8.41 -12.16
N THR A 345 -3.14 -9.43 -12.34
CA THR A 345 -4.59 -9.26 -12.27
C THR A 345 -5.05 -9.14 -10.80
N PRO A 346 -6.28 -8.64 -10.54
CA PRO A 346 -6.93 -8.76 -9.23
C PRO A 346 -6.91 -10.19 -8.65
N HIS A 347 -6.99 -11.20 -9.52
CA HIS A 347 -6.92 -12.60 -9.13
C HIS A 347 -5.51 -13.00 -8.66
N ASP A 348 -4.46 -12.56 -9.37
CA ASP A 348 -3.07 -12.78 -8.95
C ASP A 348 -2.77 -12.09 -7.61
N TYR A 349 -3.29 -10.86 -7.42
CA TYR A 349 -3.12 -10.10 -6.18
C TYR A 349 -3.75 -10.84 -4.98
N LEU A 350 -5.00 -11.30 -5.13
CA LEU A 350 -5.70 -12.08 -4.11
C LEU A 350 -5.03 -13.43 -3.85
N ALA A 351 -4.64 -14.17 -4.89
CA ALA A 351 -3.99 -15.45 -4.77
C ALA A 351 -2.62 -15.36 -4.06
N ALA A 352 -1.85 -14.30 -4.33
CA ALA A 352 -0.56 -14.09 -3.68
C ALA A 352 -0.69 -13.75 -2.17
N HIS A 353 -1.71 -12.99 -1.78
CA HIS A 353 -2.01 -12.75 -0.35
C HIS A 353 -2.48 -14.02 0.39
N LEU A 354 -3.09 -14.97 -0.33
CA LEU A 354 -3.56 -16.25 0.21
C LEU A 354 -2.46 -17.32 0.30
N ASP A 355 -1.27 -17.11 -0.27
CA ASP A 355 -0.17 -18.08 -0.21
C ASP A 355 0.37 -18.21 1.23
N PRO A 356 0.33 -19.41 1.86
CA PRO A 356 0.90 -19.63 3.18
C PRO A 356 2.41 -19.34 3.30
N ALA A 357 3.16 -19.29 2.20
CA ALA A 357 4.55 -18.84 2.18
C ALA A 357 4.70 -17.37 2.61
N HIS A 358 3.66 -16.57 2.41
CA HIS A 358 3.58 -15.16 2.79
C HIS A 358 2.78 -14.94 4.08
N ALA A 359 2.46 -15.97 4.86
CA ALA A 359 1.65 -15.83 6.08
C ALA A 359 2.23 -14.88 7.15
N GLY A 360 3.55 -14.87 7.36
CA GLY A 360 4.20 -14.02 8.38
C GLY A 360 3.63 -14.24 9.79
N ALA A 361 3.31 -13.14 10.49
CA ALA A 361 2.55 -13.15 11.74
C ALA A 361 1.02 -13.37 11.58
N GLY A 362 0.54 -13.46 10.33
CA GLY A 362 -0.85 -13.73 9.96
C GLY A 362 -1.74 -12.49 9.84
N PRO A 363 -3.07 -12.68 9.69
CA PRO A 363 -3.69 -13.94 9.29
C PRO A 363 -3.33 -14.29 7.83
N VAL A 364 -3.35 -15.58 7.47
CA VAL A 364 -3.24 -15.98 6.05
C VAL A 364 -4.34 -15.28 5.24
N GLY A 365 -4.00 -14.70 4.09
CA GLY A 365 -4.90 -13.88 3.29
C GLY A 365 -4.91 -12.39 3.67
N HIS A 366 -4.40 -12.00 4.84
CA HIS A 366 -4.26 -10.59 5.26
C HIS A 366 -5.56 -9.77 5.12
N GLY A 367 -6.68 -10.41 5.48
CA GLY A 367 -8.04 -9.90 5.34
C GLY A 367 -8.83 -10.54 4.19
N TYR A 368 -8.15 -10.96 3.13
CA TYR A 368 -8.76 -11.75 2.06
C TYR A 368 -8.95 -13.23 2.46
N THR A 369 -9.87 -13.89 1.77
CA THR A 369 -10.21 -15.31 1.93
C THR A 369 -10.43 -15.95 0.57
N GLU A 370 -10.55 -17.29 0.50
CA GLU A 370 -10.92 -17.98 -0.75
C GLU A 370 -12.23 -17.44 -1.37
N ASN A 371 -13.17 -16.93 -0.55
CA ASN A 371 -14.41 -16.32 -1.04
C ASN A 371 -14.19 -14.98 -1.79
N ASN A 372 -13.03 -14.34 -1.64
CA ASN A 372 -12.70 -13.11 -2.36
C ASN A 372 -12.30 -13.39 -3.81
N LEU A 373 -11.84 -14.61 -4.12
CA LEU A 373 -11.57 -15.08 -5.49
C LEU A 373 -12.86 -15.24 -6.32
N ASP A 374 -14.04 -15.35 -5.69
CA ASP A 374 -15.34 -15.37 -6.38
C ASP A 374 -15.73 -13.97 -6.88
N GLY A 375 -15.31 -13.65 -8.11
CA GLY A 375 -15.53 -12.35 -8.74
C GLY A 375 -14.56 -11.26 -8.29
N ASP A 376 -13.36 -11.66 -7.86
CA ASP A 376 -12.21 -10.80 -7.52
C ASP A 376 -12.57 -9.59 -6.63
N ARG A 377 -13.20 -9.89 -5.49
CA ARG A 377 -13.71 -8.90 -4.52
C ARG A 377 -12.60 -8.46 -3.57
N MET A 378 -11.91 -7.38 -3.90
CA MET A 378 -10.78 -6.86 -3.11
C MET A 378 -11.21 -6.03 -1.88
N TYR A 379 -12.38 -6.34 -1.30
CA TYR A 379 -12.97 -5.72 -0.12
C TYR A 379 -13.47 -6.78 0.89
N TYR A 380 -13.45 -6.48 2.19
CA TYR A 380 -13.74 -7.43 3.26
C TYR A 380 -14.02 -6.74 4.62
N THR A 381 -14.38 -7.53 5.63
CA THR A 381 -14.42 -7.10 7.04
C THR A 381 -13.51 -7.95 7.92
N PHE A 382 -13.04 -7.38 9.03
CA PHE A 382 -12.22 -8.08 10.01
C PHE A 382 -12.47 -7.53 11.43
N ARG A 383 -12.27 -8.37 12.45
CA ARG A 383 -12.38 -7.96 13.85
C ARG A 383 -11.11 -7.18 14.25
N VAL A 384 -11.28 -5.92 14.64
CA VAL A 384 -10.18 -5.05 15.11
C VAL A 384 -9.90 -5.29 16.60
N ALA A 385 -10.97 -5.40 17.40
CA ALA A 385 -10.89 -5.68 18.84
C ALA A 385 -12.22 -6.28 19.32
N GLU A 386 -12.48 -6.32 20.63
CA GLU A 386 -13.86 -6.49 21.13
C GLU A 386 -14.69 -5.24 20.85
N ASN A 387 -15.88 -5.42 20.29
CA ASN A 387 -16.80 -4.34 19.90
C ASN A 387 -16.18 -3.28 18.96
N VAL A 388 -15.15 -3.65 18.17
CA VAL A 388 -14.58 -2.82 17.09
C VAL A 388 -14.42 -3.67 15.83
N ILE A 389 -14.99 -3.21 14.72
CA ILE A 389 -14.98 -3.87 13.41
C ILE A 389 -14.28 -2.99 12.36
N GLY A 390 -13.40 -3.59 11.56
CA GLY A 390 -12.74 -2.97 10.41
C GLY A 390 -13.44 -3.38 9.11
N ILE A 391 -13.62 -2.41 8.21
CA ILE A 391 -14.20 -2.61 6.88
C ILE A 391 -13.22 -2.08 5.82
N SER A 392 -12.60 -2.96 5.05
CA SER A 392 -11.69 -2.61 3.96
C SER A 392 -12.47 -2.52 2.65
N ILE A 393 -12.38 -1.37 1.96
CA ILE A 393 -13.05 -1.12 0.67
C ILE A 393 -12.03 -0.84 -0.45
N ASP A 394 -12.06 -1.71 -1.46
CA ASP A 394 -11.58 -1.43 -2.82
C ASP A 394 -12.21 -0.11 -3.29
N THR A 395 -11.41 0.77 -3.89
CA THR A 395 -11.86 2.07 -4.41
C THR A 395 -11.35 2.34 -5.82
N THR A 396 -10.78 1.35 -6.53
CA THR A 396 -10.09 1.60 -7.80
C THR A 396 -11.05 1.77 -8.98
N TYR A 397 -10.53 2.40 -10.05
CA TYR A 397 -11.06 2.25 -11.40
C TYR A 397 -10.27 1.19 -12.15
N ARG A 398 -10.87 0.01 -12.37
CA ARG A 398 -10.17 -1.13 -12.99
C ARG A 398 -9.87 -0.93 -14.48
N SER A 399 -10.38 0.15 -15.08
CA SER A 399 -10.04 0.61 -16.43
C SER A 399 -8.87 1.59 -16.53
N GLY A 400 -8.35 2.10 -15.42
CA GLY A 400 -7.26 3.07 -15.40
C GLY A 400 -7.68 4.49 -15.00
N HIS A 401 -7.43 4.87 -13.74
CA HIS A 401 -7.26 6.28 -13.33
C HIS A 401 -6.59 6.41 -11.96
N TYR A 402 -6.09 7.60 -11.64
CA TYR A 402 -5.67 8.00 -10.29
C TYR A 402 -6.83 8.56 -9.44
N GLU A 403 -8.08 8.42 -9.88
CA GLU A 403 -9.26 8.81 -9.09
C GLU A 403 -9.88 7.56 -8.48
N GLY A 404 -10.57 7.70 -7.35
CA GLY A 404 -11.30 6.60 -6.73
C GLY A 404 -12.80 6.59 -7.06
N SER A 405 -13.49 5.50 -6.75
CA SER A 405 -14.96 5.41 -6.72
C SER A 405 -15.41 4.07 -6.16
N LEU A 406 -16.65 3.95 -5.66
CA LEU A 406 -17.29 2.64 -5.43
C LEU A 406 -18.22 2.24 -6.58
N GLY A 407 -18.27 0.94 -6.89
CA GLY A 407 -19.34 0.35 -7.69
C GLY A 407 -20.63 0.20 -6.87
N THR A 408 -21.79 0.29 -7.52
CA THR A 408 -23.11 0.19 -6.85
C THR A 408 -23.26 -1.06 -5.98
N ASP A 409 -22.81 -2.24 -6.41
CA ASP A 409 -23.01 -3.46 -5.63
C ASP A 409 -22.11 -3.53 -4.40
N GLN A 410 -20.94 -2.88 -4.45
CA GLN A 410 -20.05 -2.68 -3.30
C GLN A 410 -20.61 -1.61 -2.34
N LEU A 411 -21.17 -0.50 -2.84
CA LEU A 411 -21.84 0.50 -1.99
C LEU A 411 -23.03 -0.11 -1.23
N ARG A 412 -23.82 -0.94 -1.91
CA ARG A 412 -24.91 -1.73 -1.29
C ARG A 412 -24.38 -2.79 -0.31
N TRP A 413 -23.22 -3.39 -0.58
CA TRP A 413 -22.56 -4.31 0.38
C TRP A 413 -22.10 -3.57 1.63
N LEU A 414 -21.49 -2.39 1.48
CA LEU A 414 -21.08 -1.53 2.59
C LEU A 414 -22.29 -1.12 3.44
N GLU A 415 -23.41 -0.71 2.83
CA GLU A 415 -24.66 -0.39 3.52
C GLU A 415 -25.19 -1.57 4.36
N ARG A 416 -25.24 -2.78 3.79
CA ARG A 416 -25.68 -3.99 4.51
C ARG A 416 -24.74 -4.37 5.65
N THR A 417 -23.43 -4.22 5.42
CA THR A 417 -22.38 -4.55 6.39
C THR A 417 -22.44 -3.61 7.59
N LEU A 418 -22.57 -2.30 7.34
CA LEU A 418 -22.81 -1.30 8.39
C LEU A 418 -24.10 -1.61 9.14
N ALA A 419 -25.22 -1.89 8.46
CA ALA A 419 -26.49 -2.21 9.09
C ALA A 419 -26.48 -3.51 9.93
N ALA A 420 -25.59 -4.46 9.66
CA ALA A 420 -25.41 -5.66 10.47
C ALA A 420 -24.83 -5.34 11.87
N HIS A 421 -23.87 -4.42 11.94
CA HIS A 421 -23.18 -4.01 13.17
C HIS A 421 -23.81 -2.80 13.88
N SER A 422 -24.92 -2.24 13.37
CA SER A 422 -25.50 -0.99 13.90
C SER A 422 -26.89 -1.22 14.50
N SER A 423 -27.03 -1.13 15.82
CA SER A 423 -28.32 -1.28 16.51
C SER A 423 -29.30 -0.14 16.20
N ARG A 424 -28.74 0.98 15.76
CA ARG A 424 -29.42 2.18 15.28
C ARG A 424 -28.77 2.59 13.97
N SER A 425 -29.56 2.87 12.96
CA SER A 425 -29.10 3.46 11.70
C SER A 425 -30.19 4.35 11.11
N TYR A 426 -29.92 4.99 9.98
CA TYR A 426 -30.88 5.85 9.31
C TYR A 426 -31.14 5.34 7.88
N ASP A 427 -32.39 5.38 7.41
CA ASP A 427 -32.71 5.13 6.00
C ASP A 427 -32.26 6.32 5.11
N ALA A 428 -32.43 6.20 3.78
CA ALA A 428 -32.05 7.25 2.84
C ALA A 428 -32.90 8.54 3.00
N ASP A 429 -34.09 8.45 3.58
CA ASP A 429 -34.96 9.59 3.92
C ASP A 429 -34.66 10.15 5.33
N GLY A 430 -33.65 9.62 6.03
CA GLY A 430 -33.25 10.05 7.37
C GLY A 430 -34.14 9.55 8.51
N ARG A 431 -34.97 8.51 8.31
CA ARG A 431 -35.76 7.88 9.39
C ARG A 431 -34.91 6.88 10.18
N LEU A 432 -35.13 6.82 11.49
CA LEU A 432 -34.41 5.91 12.39
C LEU A 432 -34.85 4.45 12.17
N VAL A 433 -33.91 3.63 11.71
CA VAL A 433 -33.99 2.16 11.67
C VAL A 433 -33.38 1.60 12.95
N ARG A 434 -33.86 0.42 13.40
CA ARG A 434 -33.34 -0.28 14.59
C ARG A 434 -33.10 -1.75 14.28
N ASN A 435 -31.93 -2.27 14.67
CA ASN A 435 -31.56 -3.67 14.58
C ASN A 435 -31.25 -4.20 15.99
N ALA A 436 -32.21 -4.87 16.62
CA ALA A 436 -32.04 -5.36 18.00
C ALA A 436 -31.09 -6.57 18.13
N GLY A 437 -30.56 -7.09 17.02
CA GLY A 437 -29.58 -8.18 16.98
C GLY A 437 -28.16 -7.75 16.55
N ALA A 438 -27.92 -6.45 16.37
CA ALA A 438 -26.57 -5.93 16.14
C ALA A 438 -25.75 -5.86 17.44
N ASP A 439 -24.43 -5.87 17.30
CA ASP A 439 -23.46 -5.68 18.39
C ASP A 439 -23.24 -4.19 18.77
N ASP A 440 -23.67 -3.25 17.92
CA ASP A 440 -23.38 -1.80 18.00
C ASP A 440 -21.87 -1.48 17.99
N ALA A 441 -21.06 -2.37 17.40
CA ALA A 441 -19.60 -2.25 17.37
C ALA A 441 -19.15 -0.95 16.69
N HIS A 442 -18.08 -0.34 17.21
CA HIS A 442 -17.42 0.81 16.59
C HIS A 442 -16.84 0.41 15.23
N VAL A 443 -17.20 1.14 14.19
CA VAL A 443 -16.78 0.87 12.81
C VAL A 443 -15.62 1.77 12.42
N LEU A 444 -14.55 1.15 11.94
CA LEU A 444 -13.43 1.77 11.24
C LEU A 444 -13.50 1.38 9.76
N VAL A 445 -13.60 2.35 8.86
CA VAL A 445 -13.58 2.13 7.40
C VAL A 445 -12.18 2.41 6.87
N PHE A 446 -11.67 1.56 5.99
CA PHE A 446 -10.34 1.68 5.39
C PHE A 446 -10.46 1.66 3.87
N SER A 447 -9.85 2.64 3.20
CA SER A 447 -9.75 2.71 1.74
C SER A 447 -8.37 3.22 1.33
N HIS A 448 -8.02 3.07 0.05
CA HIS A 448 -6.88 3.82 -0.50
C HIS A 448 -7.27 5.28 -0.74
N HIS A 449 -8.25 5.53 -1.62
CA HIS A 449 -8.69 6.87 -1.97
C HIS A 449 -9.46 7.56 -0.83
N HIS A 450 -9.22 8.87 -0.65
CA HIS A 450 -9.91 9.74 0.30
C HIS A 450 -11.07 10.50 -0.36
N SER A 451 -12.01 11.05 0.41
CA SER A 451 -13.32 11.48 -0.11
C SER A 451 -13.26 12.50 -1.27
N PRO A 452 -12.49 13.61 -1.24
CA PRO A 452 -12.32 14.48 -2.42
C PRO A 452 -11.54 13.91 -3.62
N SER A 453 -10.91 12.73 -3.52
CA SER A 453 -10.29 12.04 -4.67
C SER A 453 -11.23 11.06 -5.39
N MET A 454 -12.45 10.85 -4.87
CA MET A 454 -13.41 9.89 -5.41
C MET A 454 -14.47 10.57 -6.30
N THR A 455 -14.65 10.10 -7.54
CA THR A 455 -15.49 10.74 -8.57
C THR A 455 -16.60 9.82 -9.12
N ARG A 456 -17.37 10.29 -10.11
CA ARG A 456 -18.33 9.49 -10.89
C ARG A 456 -17.86 9.24 -12.34
N ARG A 457 -16.55 9.15 -12.57
CA ARG A 457 -16.00 8.72 -13.86
C ARG A 457 -16.56 7.33 -14.24
N PRO A 458 -16.96 7.09 -15.50
CA PRO A 458 -17.37 5.76 -15.94
C PRO A 458 -16.18 4.79 -15.92
N ASP A 459 -16.36 3.61 -15.34
CA ASP A 459 -15.35 2.55 -15.39
C ASP A 459 -15.51 1.74 -16.69
N ALA A 460 -14.54 1.83 -17.60
CA ALA A 460 -14.60 1.10 -18.87
C ALA A 460 -14.45 -0.43 -18.72
N ALA A 461 -14.07 -0.93 -17.54
CA ALA A 461 -14.09 -2.36 -17.22
C ALA A 461 -15.47 -2.82 -16.69
N ARG A 462 -16.36 -1.88 -16.33
CA ARG A 462 -17.72 -2.14 -15.79
C ARG A 462 -18.73 -1.09 -16.25
N THR A 463 -18.93 -0.97 -17.56
CA THR A 463 -19.78 0.08 -18.18
C THR A 463 -21.23 0.10 -17.68
N GLU A 464 -21.75 -1.06 -17.24
CA GLU A 464 -23.13 -1.22 -16.78
C GLU A 464 -23.31 -0.99 -15.26
N GLU A 465 -22.22 -0.82 -14.49
CA GLU A 465 -22.28 -0.57 -13.04
C GLU A 465 -22.10 0.95 -12.76
N PRO A 466 -23.11 1.64 -12.22
CA PRO A 466 -22.97 3.04 -11.81
C PRO A 466 -21.85 3.24 -10.79
N ARG A 467 -21.14 4.35 -10.95
CA ARG A 467 -19.97 4.71 -10.13
C ARG A 467 -20.30 5.88 -9.21
N HIS A 468 -20.01 5.68 -7.93
CA HIS A 468 -20.38 6.58 -6.84
C HIS A 468 -19.17 7.38 -6.35
N ASP A 469 -19.39 8.66 -6.06
CA ASP A 469 -18.34 9.57 -5.60
C ASP A 469 -18.14 9.56 -4.08
N GLY A 470 -17.14 10.28 -3.60
CA GLY A 470 -16.86 10.37 -2.16
C GLY A 470 -18.02 11.00 -1.38
N ALA A 471 -18.83 11.87 -1.99
CA ALA A 471 -19.97 12.50 -1.32
C ALA A 471 -21.10 11.50 -1.02
N GLU A 472 -21.33 10.53 -1.92
CA GLU A 472 -22.25 9.41 -1.68
C GLU A 472 -21.72 8.46 -0.59
N VAL A 473 -20.41 8.22 -0.52
CA VAL A 473 -19.81 7.42 0.57
C VAL A 473 -19.97 8.15 1.91
N LEU A 474 -19.65 9.45 1.99
CA LEU A 474 -19.88 10.26 3.19
C LEU A 474 -21.36 10.24 3.61
N ALA A 475 -22.28 10.43 2.66
CA ALA A 475 -23.72 10.37 2.92
C ALA A 475 -24.19 8.99 3.43
N LEU A 476 -23.56 7.90 2.97
CA LEU A 476 -23.80 6.57 3.51
C LEU A 476 -23.24 6.40 4.92
N LEU A 477 -21.98 6.75 5.17
CA LEU A 477 -21.34 6.62 6.49
C LEU A 477 -22.06 7.45 7.56
N HIS A 478 -22.50 8.67 7.22
CA HIS A 478 -23.34 9.51 8.08
C HIS A 478 -24.67 8.86 8.50
N ARG A 479 -25.10 7.72 7.95
CA ARG A 479 -26.32 7.02 8.36
C ARG A 479 -26.10 6.04 9.53
N PHE A 480 -24.87 5.86 10.01
CA PHE A 480 -24.51 4.85 11.01
C PHE A 480 -23.76 5.47 12.21
N PRO A 481 -24.44 5.74 13.35
CA PRO A 481 -23.90 6.40 14.56
C PRO A 481 -22.66 5.81 15.23
N ASN A 482 -22.30 4.58 14.87
CA ASN A 482 -21.18 3.81 15.37
C ASN A 482 -19.96 3.83 14.42
N VAL A 483 -20.08 4.43 13.21
CA VAL A 483 -18.91 4.80 12.40
C VAL A 483 -18.18 5.93 13.10
N VAL A 484 -16.94 5.69 13.53
CA VAL A 484 -16.12 6.67 14.26
C VAL A 484 -14.99 7.24 13.39
N ALA A 485 -14.48 6.46 12.43
CA ALA A 485 -13.49 6.95 11.47
C ALA A 485 -13.50 6.26 10.10
N TRP A 486 -13.01 6.99 9.10
CA TRP A 486 -12.60 6.53 7.77
C TRP A 486 -11.10 6.86 7.60
N ILE A 487 -10.27 5.86 7.32
CA ILE A 487 -8.80 5.95 7.33
C ILE A 487 -8.26 5.63 5.92
N ASN A 488 -7.38 6.47 5.38
CA ASN A 488 -6.96 6.40 3.98
C ASN A 488 -5.58 7.03 3.67
N GLY A 489 -5.16 6.92 2.41
CA GLY A 489 -3.85 7.32 1.88
C GLY A 489 -4.00 8.17 0.61
N HIS A 490 -3.38 7.74 -0.50
CA HIS A 490 -3.52 8.26 -1.86
C HIS A 490 -3.01 9.69 -2.14
N SER A 491 -3.36 10.65 -1.29
CA SER A 491 -3.00 12.06 -1.49
C SER A 491 -1.54 12.39 -1.16
N HIS A 492 -0.78 11.42 -0.65
CA HIS A 492 0.57 11.60 -0.10
C HIS A 492 0.68 12.64 1.03
N VAL A 493 -0.43 13.11 1.64
CA VAL A 493 -0.39 14.12 2.72
C VAL A 493 -1.05 13.65 4.02
N ASN A 494 -0.56 14.17 5.16
CA ASN A 494 -1.27 14.04 6.42
C ASN A 494 -2.41 15.07 6.46
N ARG A 495 -3.65 14.60 6.63
CA ARG A 495 -4.86 15.44 6.70
C ARG A 495 -5.91 14.78 7.57
N ILE A 496 -6.53 15.53 8.49
CA ILE A 496 -7.61 15.02 9.34
C ILE A 496 -8.84 15.93 9.18
N THR A 497 -9.89 15.37 8.58
CA THR A 497 -11.12 16.08 8.19
C THR A 497 -12.27 15.71 9.13
N PRO A 498 -12.90 16.68 9.83
CA PRO A 498 -14.10 16.44 10.63
C PRO A 498 -15.34 16.39 9.72
N HIS A 499 -15.95 15.21 9.55
CA HIS A 499 -17.25 15.09 8.88
C HIS A 499 -18.36 15.29 9.90
N ALA A 500 -18.74 16.55 10.09
CA ALA A 500 -19.75 16.97 11.06
C ALA A 500 -21.18 16.81 10.54
N HIS A 501 -22.09 16.35 11.40
CA HIS A 501 -23.51 16.17 11.08
C HIS A 501 -24.42 16.86 12.13
N PRO A 502 -25.57 17.47 11.75
CA PRO A 502 -26.47 18.18 12.68
C PRO A 502 -27.00 17.36 13.88
N THR A 503 -26.95 16.03 13.78
CA THR A 503 -26.98 15.11 14.92
C THR A 503 -25.54 14.71 15.25
N PRO A 504 -24.94 15.13 16.38
CA PRO A 504 -23.51 14.94 16.64
C PRO A 504 -23.05 13.48 16.56
N ALA A 505 -23.82 12.54 17.12
CA ALA A 505 -23.58 11.09 17.05
C ALA A 505 -23.86 10.47 15.65
N ARG A 506 -23.76 11.25 14.57
CA ARG A 506 -23.70 10.79 13.17
C ARG A 506 -22.49 11.41 12.44
N SER A 507 -21.58 12.02 13.20
CA SER A 507 -20.33 12.63 12.72
C SER A 507 -19.19 11.65 12.89
N PHE A 508 -18.17 11.72 12.04
CA PHE A 508 -16.99 10.86 12.11
C PHE A 508 -15.74 11.56 11.57
N TRP A 509 -14.57 11.00 11.84
CA TRP A 509 -13.29 11.54 11.38
C TRP A 509 -12.81 10.87 10.10
N GLU A 510 -12.37 11.65 9.10
CA GLU A 510 -11.56 11.11 8.01
C GLU A 510 -10.08 11.40 8.27
N ILE A 511 -9.24 10.37 8.18
CA ILE A 511 -7.83 10.38 8.59
C ILE A 511 -6.97 9.94 7.40
N ASN A 512 -6.41 10.91 6.69
CA ASN A 512 -5.43 10.71 5.64
C ASN A 512 -4.01 10.69 6.25
N THR A 513 -3.20 9.71 5.87
CA THR A 513 -1.78 9.63 6.21
C THR A 513 -0.92 9.90 4.98
N ALA A 514 0.27 10.49 5.16
CA ALA A 514 1.18 10.77 4.06
C ALA A 514 1.90 9.50 3.58
N SER A 515 2.45 9.56 2.36
CA SER A 515 3.12 8.41 1.76
C SER A 515 4.49 8.12 2.35
N HIS A 516 4.97 6.90 2.08
CA HIS A 516 6.35 6.50 2.34
C HIS A 516 7.25 6.72 1.13
N LEU A 517 6.71 7.13 -0.03
CA LEU A 517 7.52 7.49 -1.20
C LEU A 517 8.02 8.95 -1.17
N ASP A 518 7.15 9.90 -0.83
CA ASP A 518 7.45 11.34 -0.77
C ASP A 518 7.70 11.84 0.66
N TYR A 519 8.32 13.02 0.80
CA TYR A 519 8.34 13.72 2.09
C TYR A 519 6.92 13.78 2.67
N PRO A 520 6.70 13.41 3.95
CA PRO A 520 7.70 13.25 5.01
C PRO A 520 8.13 11.80 5.36
N HIS A 521 7.63 10.76 4.68
CA HIS A 521 7.81 9.34 5.09
C HIS A 521 7.23 9.02 6.49
N HIS A 522 5.91 9.11 6.66
CA HIS A 522 5.22 8.85 7.94
C HIS A 522 4.25 7.66 7.91
N ALA A 523 4.38 6.77 8.89
CA ALA A 523 3.29 5.88 9.32
C ALA A 523 2.48 6.55 10.45
N ARG A 524 1.36 5.93 10.86
CA ARG A 524 0.50 6.46 11.92
C ARG A 524 0.04 5.36 12.87
N VAL A 525 0.37 5.46 14.17
CA VAL A 525 -0.31 4.70 15.22
C VAL A 525 -1.70 5.32 15.43
N ILE A 526 -2.72 4.48 15.48
CA ILE A 526 -4.10 4.87 15.79
C ILE A 526 -4.56 4.08 17.01
N GLU A 527 -5.01 4.79 18.04
CA GLU A 527 -5.55 4.19 19.28
C GLU A 527 -6.99 4.65 19.48
N LEU A 528 -7.88 3.70 19.81
CA LEU A 528 -9.30 3.95 20.06
C LEU A 528 -9.60 3.77 21.55
N ALA A 529 -10.31 4.71 22.17
CA ALA A 529 -10.76 4.59 23.55
C ALA A 529 -12.15 5.22 23.78
N ASP A 530 -13.03 4.54 24.51
CA ASP A 530 -14.25 5.13 25.07
C ASP A 530 -13.86 6.01 26.26
N ASN A 531 -14.38 7.24 26.34
CA ASN A 531 -14.10 8.18 27.42
C ASN A 531 -14.97 7.98 28.67
N GLY A 532 -15.98 7.11 28.61
CA GLY A 532 -16.93 6.86 29.70
C GLY A 532 -17.90 8.03 29.95
N ASP A 533 -18.16 8.85 28.92
CA ASP A 533 -19.11 9.99 28.93
C ASP A 533 -19.97 10.10 27.65
N GLY A 534 -19.99 9.05 26.83
CA GLY A 534 -20.68 9.07 25.53
C GLY A 534 -19.87 9.75 24.41
N THR A 535 -18.57 9.94 24.61
CA THR A 535 -17.62 10.28 23.55
C THR A 535 -16.54 9.21 23.41
N VAL A 536 -16.02 9.06 22.19
CA VAL A 536 -14.86 8.23 21.87
C VAL A 536 -13.71 9.13 21.44
N SER A 537 -12.49 8.74 21.81
CA SER A 537 -11.24 9.36 21.37
C SER A 537 -10.57 8.46 20.35
N LEU A 538 -10.24 9.00 19.17
CA LEU A 538 -9.20 8.43 18.31
C LEU A 538 -7.91 9.22 18.54
N PHE A 539 -6.91 8.60 19.13
CA PHE A 539 -5.56 9.16 19.13
C PHE A 539 -4.88 8.78 17.82
N THR A 540 -4.18 9.75 17.23
CA THR A 540 -3.44 9.58 15.99
C THR A 540 -2.03 10.10 16.25
N THR A 541 -1.02 9.23 16.16
CA THR A 541 0.38 9.59 16.45
C THR A 541 1.26 9.17 15.28
N LEU A 542 2.00 10.10 14.70
CA LEU A 542 2.87 9.81 13.55
C LEU A 542 4.16 9.11 13.98
N VAL A 543 4.65 8.25 13.11
CA VAL A 543 5.85 7.41 13.28
C VAL A 543 6.74 7.57 12.05
N GLU A 544 8.03 7.75 12.28
CA GLU A 544 9.07 7.75 11.25
C GLU A 544 9.86 6.44 11.34
N SER A 545 10.42 5.95 10.21
CA SER A 545 11.23 4.72 10.21
C SER A 545 12.46 4.77 11.12
N ALA A 546 12.93 3.59 11.57
CA ALA A 546 14.08 3.42 12.46
C ALA A 546 15.43 3.88 11.88
N ALA A 547 15.44 4.30 10.60
CA ALA A 547 16.61 4.84 9.93
C ALA A 547 17.09 6.15 10.61
N PRO A 548 18.38 6.25 10.99
CA PRO A 548 18.97 7.47 11.54
C PRO A 548 18.63 8.72 10.71
N HIS A 549 18.26 9.80 11.39
CA HIS A 549 17.82 11.02 10.70
C HIS A 549 18.96 11.59 9.87
N ARG A 550 20.18 11.59 10.42
CA ARG A 550 21.38 12.03 9.72
C ARG A 550 22.12 10.82 9.16
N THR A 551 22.31 10.80 7.85
CA THR A 551 23.21 9.91 7.11
C THR A 551 24.67 10.06 7.55
N ASP A 552 25.51 9.07 7.26
CA ASP A 552 26.97 9.13 7.45
C ASP A 552 27.58 10.44 6.89
N PRO A 553 28.48 11.15 7.62
CA PRO A 553 28.98 12.46 7.21
C PRO A 553 29.53 12.51 5.78
N ASP A 554 30.29 11.49 5.38
CA ASP A 554 30.96 11.39 4.08
C ASP A 554 30.10 10.67 3.02
N LEU A 555 28.87 10.27 3.39
CA LEU A 555 27.91 9.51 2.58
C LEU A 555 28.44 8.13 2.14
N ALA A 556 29.35 7.56 2.93
CA ALA A 556 30.02 6.29 2.64
C ALA A 556 29.30 5.05 3.22
N ASP A 557 28.39 5.22 4.19
CA ASP A 557 27.55 4.13 4.66
C ASP A 557 26.50 3.74 3.62
N LEU A 558 26.82 2.71 2.84
CA LEU A 558 25.91 2.05 1.90
C LEU A 558 25.41 0.69 2.43
N SER A 559 25.35 0.51 3.76
CA SER A 559 24.63 -0.59 4.40
C SER A 559 23.11 -0.43 4.27
N ALA A 560 22.33 -1.44 4.67
CA ALA A 560 20.86 -1.33 4.67
C ALA A 560 20.35 -0.20 5.59
N VAL A 561 21.10 0.18 6.64
CA VAL A 561 20.77 1.34 7.49
C VAL A 561 21.07 2.64 6.76
N GLY A 562 22.29 2.78 6.22
CA GLY A 562 22.71 3.97 5.48
C GLY A 562 21.84 4.26 4.25
N LEU A 563 21.45 3.23 3.50
CA LEU A 563 20.48 3.35 2.39
C LEU A 563 19.10 3.82 2.86
N ALA A 564 18.60 3.35 4.02
CA ALA A 564 17.33 3.82 4.56
C ALA A 564 17.41 5.28 5.06
N SER A 565 18.55 5.72 5.61
CA SER A 565 18.80 7.13 5.92
C SER A 565 18.91 7.99 4.66
N LEU A 566 19.56 7.48 3.59
CA LEU A 566 19.65 8.15 2.30
C LEU A 566 18.26 8.29 1.64
N TYR A 567 17.39 7.29 1.76
CA TYR A 567 16.01 7.36 1.27
C TYR A 567 15.26 8.57 1.82
N ARG A 568 15.31 8.77 3.14
CA ARG A 568 14.75 9.95 3.82
C ARG A 568 15.45 11.24 3.42
N GLU A 569 16.78 11.28 3.44
CA GLU A 569 17.52 12.52 3.18
C GLU A 569 17.38 13.00 1.73
N LEU A 570 17.23 12.08 0.77
CA LEU A 570 16.96 12.41 -0.63
C LEU A 570 15.50 12.87 -0.83
N SER A 571 14.50 12.26 -0.19
CA SER A 571 13.09 12.70 -0.30
C SER A 571 12.89 14.11 0.28
N TYR A 572 13.51 14.41 1.42
CA TYR A 572 13.51 15.75 2.02
C TYR A 572 14.26 16.81 1.17
N ASN A 573 15.03 16.40 0.16
CA ASN A 573 15.69 17.28 -0.82
C ASN A 573 15.05 17.24 -2.22
N ALA A 574 13.80 16.79 -2.31
CA ALA A 574 12.99 16.86 -3.52
C ALA A 574 12.97 18.28 -4.15
N PRO A 575 12.76 18.39 -5.48
CA PRO A 575 12.58 19.68 -6.16
C PRO A 575 11.61 20.61 -5.42
N ASP A 576 12.08 21.83 -5.16
CA ASP A 576 11.37 22.96 -4.57
C ASP A 576 10.74 22.77 -3.16
N LEU A 577 10.70 21.56 -2.61
CA LEU A 577 10.17 21.26 -1.26
C LEU A 577 10.71 22.18 -0.17
N ALA A 578 12.02 22.46 -0.19
CA ALA A 578 12.69 23.32 0.79
C ALA A 578 12.26 24.81 0.73
N THR A 579 11.53 25.25 -0.30
CA THR A 579 10.98 26.62 -0.38
C THR A 579 9.63 26.75 0.32
N GLY A 580 8.88 25.65 0.44
CA GLY A 580 7.59 25.58 1.17
C GLY A 580 7.72 25.16 2.63
N MET A 581 8.95 24.99 3.16
CA MET A 581 9.18 24.59 4.54
C MET A 581 9.18 25.77 5.52
N ALA A 582 8.18 25.83 6.39
CA ALA A 582 8.16 26.70 7.57
C ALA A 582 8.83 25.98 8.76
N ALA A 583 9.76 26.63 9.46
CA ALA A 583 10.50 26.06 10.60
C ALA A 583 11.21 24.70 10.35
N GLY A 584 11.37 24.29 9.08
CA GLY A 584 11.95 22.98 8.69
C GLY A 584 10.92 21.89 8.36
N VAL A 585 9.62 22.22 8.32
CA VAL A 585 8.49 21.32 8.05
C VAL A 585 7.62 21.92 6.92
N HIS A 586 7.19 21.12 5.94
CA HIS A 586 6.26 21.57 4.89
C HIS A 586 4.83 21.15 5.22
N GLU A 587 4.03 22.05 5.79
CA GLU A 587 2.70 21.74 6.35
C GLU A 587 1.65 21.32 5.29
N GLY A 588 1.90 21.60 4.00
CA GLY A 588 1.12 21.03 2.90
C GLY A 588 1.13 19.50 2.87
N TRP A 589 2.31 18.86 3.09
CA TRP A 589 2.49 17.40 3.02
C TRP A 589 2.50 16.76 4.41
N ALA A 590 3.23 17.35 5.36
CA ALA A 590 3.29 16.87 6.75
C ALA A 590 2.06 17.26 7.59
N GLY A 591 1.03 17.85 6.97
CA GLY A 591 -0.16 18.37 7.66
C GLY A 591 0.14 19.59 8.54
N GLY A 592 -0.91 20.24 9.06
CA GLY A 592 -0.80 21.18 10.17
C GLY A 592 -0.73 20.44 11.52
N PRO A 593 -0.57 21.15 12.66
CA PRO A 593 -0.48 20.51 13.98
C PRO A 593 -1.64 19.55 14.29
N GLY A 594 -2.88 19.91 13.94
CA GLY A 594 -4.08 19.08 14.12
C GLY A 594 -4.28 17.96 13.07
N ASP A 595 -3.34 17.78 12.14
CA ASP A 595 -3.28 16.65 11.21
C ASP A 595 -2.19 15.62 11.62
N ARG A 596 -1.33 15.99 12.58
CA ARG A 596 -0.13 15.25 12.99
C ARG A 596 -0.41 14.34 14.19
N ASN A 597 -0.01 14.78 15.39
CA ASN A 597 -0.25 14.10 16.64
C ASN A 597 -1.50 14.70 17.27
N ALA A 598 -2.61 13.97 17.29
CA ALA A 598 -3.89 14.52 17.69
C ALA A 598 -4.79 13.53 18.46
N GLU A 599 -5.54 14.07 19.43
CA GLU A 599 -6.67 13.41 20.09
C GLU A 599 -7.95 13.90 19.42
N LEU A 600 -8.64 13.03 18.70
CA LEU A 600 -9.83 13.34 17.92
C LEU A 600 -11.08 12.89 18.69
N LEU A 601 -11.89 13.83 19.17
CA LEU A 601 -13.12 13.50 19.91
C LEU A 601 -14.30 13.33 18.94
N VAL A 602 -15.11 12.29 19.15
CA VAL A 602 -16.36 12.05 18.43
C VAL A 602 -17.45 11.56 19.39
N ALA A 603 -18.71 11.89 19.13
CA ALA A 603 -19.82 11.42 19.95
C ALA A 603 -20.13 9.94 19.64
N ALA A 604 -20.25 9.11 20.68
CA ALA A 604 -20.54 7.69 20.53
C ALA A 604 -22.01 7.45 20.16
N SER A 605 -22.29 6.29 19.54
CA SER A 605 -23.60 5.65 19.75
C SER A 605 -23.73 5.35 21.24
N ALA A 606 -24.78 5.89 21.87
CA ALA A 606 -25.05 5.62 23.28
C ALA A 606 -25.53 4.16 23.44
N SER A 607 -24.59 3.28 23.75
CA SER A 607 -24.84 2.01 24.43
C SER A 607 -25.61 2.24 25.74
N ARG A 608 -26.33 1.22 26.20
CA ARG A 608 -27.27 1.30 27.35
C ARG A 608 -26.72 0.60 28.58
#